data_AF-A0A1S3YEM5-F1
#
_entry.id   AF-A0A1S3YEM5-F1
#
_cell.length_a   1.000
_cell.length_b   1.000
_cell.length_c   1.000
_cell.angle_alpha   90.00
_cell.angle_beta   90.00
_cell.angle_gamma   90.00
#
_symmetry.space_group_name_H-M   'P 1'
#
loop_
_entity.id
_entity.type
_entity.pdbx_description
1 polymer ?
#
loop_
_entity_poly.entity_id
_entity_poly.type
_entity_poly.pdbx_seq_one_letter_code
_entity_poly.pdbx_strand_id
1 'polypeptide(L)'
;MSAAESYLLLMGFHSIQLYAPYRVLRQLGRCQIVPKDEDLSSRVVEIRPGGQFPEGIVRKSWSESQTLPAKTLIENRSEGEVSPHYLPWYRRELEYQRPAKIPHVQDFAESSQAQWGWMEKEKGYQFEIGRLKQQIEKLKYENSLQIDVDTGEKNRLTQENEALKAKVQRVRKEANNQPRSRSDQRLINGLNQQLKESQESLEKSEASRARMQVRWEKGTRERRKYLQQVKRGYEMSIEILTETNSTLQERVVRQGREAREERKQCYDMMAIMEAQMEKFQNRLVDNARVLGLKNQQIEQMFRERDGIQERIDEIGRYIHMRYLSCEQMPQDALFSSVMGYIRQIMGELKNLRRGLTPKPAKRPKDASGHQN
;
A
#
# COMPACT_ATOMS: atom_id res chain seq x y z
N MET A 1 28.72 -10.69 -4.15
CA MET A 1 27.23 -10.73 -4.14
C MET A 1 26.76 -9.30 -3.89
N SER A 2 26.07 -8.67 -4.84
CA SER A 2 25.59 -7.29 -4.67
C SER A 2 24.25 -7.30 -3.93
N ALA A 3 24.15 -6.52 -2.86
CA ALA A 3 22.96 -6.39 -2.02
C ALA A 3 21.83 -5.55 -2.66
N ALA A 4 21.82 -5.41 -3.99
CA ALA A 4 21.03 -4.39 -4.67
C ALA A 4 19.68 -4.88 -5.21
N GLU A 5 19.45 -6.18 -5.40
CA GLU A 5 18.30 -6.66 -6.20
C GLU A 5 17.67 -7.95 -5.69
N SER A 6 17.49 -8.06 -4.36
CA SER A 6 16.75 -9.17 -3.75
C SER A 6 15.65 -8.60 -2.85
N TYR A 7 14.38 -8.89 -3.19
CA TYR A 7 13.24 -8.48 -2.38
C TYR A 7 12.90 -9.62 -1.40
N LEU A 8 13.28 -9.46 -0.13
CA LEU A 8 12.83 -10.34 0.95
C LEU A 8 11.39 -9.94 1.33
N LEU A 9 10.41 -10.68 0.82
CA LEU A 9 9.03 -10.59 1.28
C LEU A 9 8.90 -11.37 2.60
N LEU A 10 9.26 -10.74 3.72
CA LEU A 10 8.97 -11.30 5.05
C LEU A 10 7.46 -11.22 5.29
N MET A 11 6.75 -12.29 4.91
CA MET A 11 5.37 -12.51 5.34
C MET A 11 5.38 -12.86 6.83
N GLY A 12 5.50 -11.83 7.67
CA GLY A 12 5.13 -11.93 9.07
C GLY A 12 3.65 -12.31 9.13
N PHE A 13 3.34 -13.34 9.90
CA PHE A 13 2.09 -14.11 9.89
C PHE A 13 0.75 -13.34 9.98
N HIS A 14 0.70 -12.00 10.01
CA HIS A 14 -0.56 -11.23 10.03
C HIS A 14 -0.56 -9.86 9.29
N SER A 15 0.41 -9.51 8.42
CA SER A 15 0.26 -8.38 7.47
C SER A 15 1.33 -8.35 6.37
N ILE A 16 0.97 -7.90 5.17
CA ILE A 16 1.92 -7.51 4.11
C ILE A 16 2.44 -6.12 4.48
N GLN A 17 3.70 -6.00 4.90
CA GLN A 17 4.32 -4.70 5.15
C GLN A 17 5.18 -4.28 3.96
N LEU A 18 4.73 -3.23 3.26
CA LEU A 18 5.60 -2.48 2.35
C LEU A 18 6.57 -1.64 3.18
N TYR A 19 7.85 -2.02 3.13
CA TYR A 19 9.06 -1.28 3.52
C TYR A 19 8.91 -0.27 4.69
N ALA A 20 9.07 -0.73 5.93
CA ALA A 20 9.23 0.13 7.10
C ALA A 20 10.70 0.12 7.60
N PRO A 21 11.29 1.27 7.99
CA PRO A 21 12.65 1.34 8.52
C PRO A 21 12.85 0.45 9.75
N TYR A 22 14.03 -0.14 9.90
CA TYR A 22 14.42 -1.13 10.92
C TYR A 22 14.06 -0.75 12.38
N ARG A 23 13.92 0.54 12.69
CA ARG A 23 13.48 1.05 14.01
C ARG A 23 12.00 0.77 14.31
N VAL A 24 11.13 0.76 13.30
CA VAL A 24 9.70 0.47 13.41
C VAL A 24 9.47 -1.03 13.63
N LEU A 25 10.31 -1.88 13.02
CA LEU A 25 10.29 -3.34 13.20
C LEU A 25 10.59 -3.76 14.64
N ARG A 26 11.47 -3.05 15.37
CA ARG A 26 11.72 -3.32 16.80
C ARG A 26 10.54 -2.96 17.72
N GLN A 27 9.67 -2.05 17.30
CA GLN A 27 8.48 -1.67 18.06
C GLN A 27 7.28 -2.59 17.76
N LEU A 28 7.15 -3.08 16.52
CA LEU A 28 6.10 -4.02 16.10
C LEU A 28 6.44 -5.50 16.36
N GLY A 29 7.71 -5.85 16.56
CA GLY A 29 8.17 -7.21 16.88
C GLY A 29 7.70 -7.75 18.25
N ARG A 30 6.91 -6.98 19.00
CA ARG A 30 6.37 -7.38 20.32
C ARG A 30 5.05 -8.14 20.26
N CYS A 31 4.51 -8.38 19.06
CA CYS A 31 3.30 -9.19 18.84
C CYS A 31 3.56 -10.47 18.03
N GLN A 32 4.81 -10.91 17.90
CA GLN A 32 5.14 -12.14 17.17
C GLN A 32 5.28 -13.33 18.12
N ILE A 33 4.56 -14.42 17.83
CA ILE A 33 4.88 -15.75 18.34
C ILE A 33 5.94 -16.32 17.41
N VAL A 34 7.13 -16.58 17.93
CA VAL A 34 8.10 -17.46 17.26
C VAL A 34 7.72 -18.89 17.68
N PRO A 35 7.31 -19.78 16.74
CA PRO A 35 7.03 -21.17 17.08
C PRO A 35 8.28 -21.84 17.67
N LYS A 36 8.10 -22.72 18.64
CA LYS A 36 9.19 -23.51 19.21
C LYS A 36 9.76 -24.42 18.12
N ASP A 37 11.05 -24.28 17.84
CA ASP A 37 11.92 -25.25 17.15
C ASP A 37 11.41 -25.84 15.82
N GLU A 38 10.65 -25.09 15.02
CA GLU A 38 10.44 -25.44 13.60
C GLU A 38 11.39 -24.63 12.71
N ASP A 39 12.14 -25.33 11.85
CA ASP A 39 12.93 -24.71 10.80
C ASP A 39 12.01 -23.93 9.84
N LEU A 40 12.04 -22.60 9.99
CA LEU A 40 11.24 -21.66 9.20
C LEU A 40 11.70 -21.57 7.74
N SER A 41 12.84 -22.19 7.37
CA SER A 41 13.31 -22.26 5.98
C SER A 41 12.23 -22.81 5.04
N SER A 42 11.40 -23.73 5.53
CA SER A 42 10.27 -24.33 4.81
C SER A 42 9.08 -23.39 4.58
N ARG A 43 8.99 -22.29 5.33
CA ARG A 43 7.88 -21.33 5.28
C ARG A 43 8.28 -19.94 4.76
N VAL A 44 9.57 -19.73 4.49
CA VAL A 44 10.08 -18.51 3.85
C VAL A 44 9.96 -18.65 2.34
N VAL A 45 9.16 -17.79 1.72
CA VAL A 45 9.05 -17.71 0.26
C VAL A 45 9.90 -16.54 -0.22
N GLU A 46 11.08 -16.84 -0.77
CA GLU A 46 11.92 -15.84 -1.43
C GLU A 46 11.43 -15.63 -2.88
N ILE A 47 11.06 -14.39 -3.21
CA ILE A 47 10.62 -14.04 -4.58
C ILE A 47 11.74 -13.28 -5.25
N ARG A 48 12.38 -13.92 -6.23
CA ARG A 48 13.41 -13.29 -7.06
C ARG A 48 12.77 -12.39 -8.13
N PRO A 49 13.45 -11.31 -8.57
CA PRO A 49 13.00 -10.54 -9.72
C PRO A 49 12.81 -11.45 -10.95
N GLY A 50 11.59 -11.47 -11.52
CA GLY A 50 11.22 -12.32 -12.66
C GLY A 50 10.77 -13.75 -12.32
N GLY A 51 10.74 -14.15 -11.04
CA GLY A 51 10.19 -15.43 -10.60
C GLY A 51 8.66 -15.45 -10.62
N GLN A 52 8.06 -16.61 -10.95
CA GLN A 52 6.62 -16.80 -10.77
C GLN A 52 6.26 -16.78 -9.28
N PHE A 53 5.24 -16.01 -8.93
CA PHE A 53 4.73 -15.92 -7.56
C PHE A 53 4.07 -17.25 -7.13
N PRO A 54 4.53 -17.94 -6.08
CA PRO A 54 4.02 -19.25 -5.71
C PRO A 54 2.74 -19.12 -4.87
N GLU A 55 1.67 -18.64 -5.52
CA GLU A 55 0.40 -18.26 -4.91
C GLU A 55 -0.23 -19.36 -4.04
N GLY A 56 -0.12 -20.63 -4.48
CA GLY A 56 -0.66 -21.77 -3.74
C GLY A 56 -0.03 -21.98 -2.37
N ILE A 57 1.27 -21.73 -2.23
CA ILE A 57 2.00 -21.89 -0.96
C ILE A 57 1.59 -20.77 0.01
N VAL A 58 1.47 -19.54 -0.50
CA VAL A 58 1.03 -18.38 0.29
C VAL A 58 -0.39 -18.59 0.82
N ARG A 59 -1.32 -19.06 -0.03
CA ARG A 59 -2.71 -19.35 0.36
C ARG A 59 -2.80 -20.42 1.45
N LYS A 60 -2.01 -21.50 1.33
CA LYS A 60 -1.99 -22.58 2.32
C LYS A 60 -1.52 -22.08 3.69
N SER A 61 -0.39 -21.38 3.74
CA SER A 61 0.14 -20.81 4.99
C SER A 61 -0.83 -19.82 5.65
N TRP A 62 -1.52 -18.99 4.87
CA TRP A 62 -2.54 -18.07 5.37
C TRP A 62 -3.74 -18.81 5.98
N SER A 63 -4.23 -19.86 5.31
CA SER A 63 -5.37 -20.65 5.80
C SER A 63 -5.09 -21.44 7.08
N GLU A 64 -3.83 -21.79 7.34
CA GLU A 64 -3.40 -22.52 8.54
C GLU A 64 -3.16 -21.61 9.76
N SER A 65 -3.31 -20.28 9.62
CA SER A 65 -3.09 -19.31 10.69
C SER A 65 -4.31 -19.19 11.62
N GLN A 66 -4.15 -19.47 12.92
CA GLN A 66 -5.19 -19.25 13.93
C GLN A 66 -4.95 -17.96 14.74
N THR A 67 -6.02 -17.19 14.97
CA THR A 67 -5.97 -15.96 15.78
C THR A 67 -6.17 -16.31 17.25
N LEU A 68 -5.24 -15.91 18.13
CA LEU A 68 -5.38 -16.15 19.56
C LEU A 68 -6.26 -15.10 20.25
N PRO A 69 -6.98 -15.46 21.33
CA PRO A 69 -7.74 -14.51 22.14
C PRO A 69 -6.84 -13.46 22.81
N ALA A 70 -7.35 -12.24 22.96
CA ALA A 70 -6.61 -11.10 23.52
C ALA A 70 -6.12 -11.27 24.98
N LYS A 71 -6.56 -12.33 25.68
CA LYS A 71 -6.20 -12.60 27.09
C LYS A 71 -5.06 -13.60 27.22
N THR A 72 -4.54 -14.14 26.11
CA THR A 72 -3.48 -15.13 26.14
C THR A 72 -2.14 -14.44 26.39
N LEU A 73 -1.62 -14.56 27.61
CA LEU A 73 -0.27 -14.10 27.95
C LEU A 73 0.76 -15.04 27.31
N ILE A 74 1.76 -14.46 26.66
CA ILE A 74 2.86 -15.22 26.05
C ILE A 74 4.07 -15.09 26.97
N GLU A 75 4.62 -16.23 27.38
CA GLU A 75 5.72 -16.35 28.33
C GLU A 75 7.04 -15.85 27.70
N ASN A 76 7.72 -14.88 28.33
CA ASN A 76 9.01 -14.37 27.88
C ASN A 76 10.15 -15.23 28.44
N ARG A 77 10.80 -16.03 27.57
CA ARG A 77 11.77 -17.07 27.99
C ARG A 77 13.14 -16.55 28.45
N SER A 78 13.47 -15.28 28.27
CA SER A 78 14.76 -14.74 28.74
C SER A 78 14.70 -14.12 30.14
N GLU A 79 13.52 -13.76 30.65
CA GLU A 79 13.40 -12.97 31.89
C GLU A 79 12.33 -13.47 32.89
N GLY A 80 11.55 -14.50 32.58
CA GLY A 80 10.34 -14.80 33.37
C GLY A 80 9.26 -13.74 33.12
N GLU A 81 8.13 -13.82 33.85
CA GLU A 81 6.93 -13.02 33.59
C GLU A 81 7.21 -11.54 33.27
N VAL A 82 6.52 -11.01 32.25
CA VAL A 82 6.67 -9.64 31.75
C VAL A 82 6.54 -8.64 32.90
N SER A 83 7.56 -7.78 33.06
CA SER A 83 7.59 -6.76 34.11
C SER A 83 6.27 -5.99 34.20
N PRO A 84 5.63 -5.90 35.39
CA PRO A 84 4.39 -5.16 35.61
C PRO A 84 4.46 -3.68 35.18
N HIS A 85 5.66 -3.13 34.97
CA HIS A 85 5.87 -1.76 34.47
C HIS A 85 5.52 -1.57 32.99
N TYR A 86 5.29 -2.63 32.23
CA TYR A 86 4.74 -2.55 30.87
C TYR A 86 3.20 -2.53 30.84
N LEU A 87 2.53 -2.93 31.92
CA LEU A 87 1.06 -2.90 32.02
C LEU A 87 0.46 -1.50 31.83
N PRO A 88 1.06 -0.39 32.31
CA PRO A 88 0.54 0.97 32.08
C PRO A 88 0.54 1.39 30.60
N TRP A 89 1.45 0.85 29.78
CA TRP A 89 1.48 1.10 28.33
C TRP A 89 0.32 0.39 27.62
N TYR A 90 0.10 -0.89 27.93
CA TYR A 90 -1.04 -1.65 27.41
C TYR A 90 -2.39 -1.16 27.95
N ARG A 91 -2.44 -0.71 29.21
CA ARG A 91 -3.68 -0.23 29.85
C ARG A 91 -4.10 1.15 29.32
N ARG A 92 -3.14 2.03 28.95
CA ARG A 92 -3.46 3.30 28.28
C ARG A 92 -4.04 3.11 26.88
N GLU A 93 -3.56 2.13 26.10
CA GLU A 93 -4.14 1.83 24.78
C GLU A 93 -5.48 1.08 24.82
N LEU A 94 -5.87 0.55 25.99
CA LEU A 94 -7.21 -0.02 26.21
C LEU A 94 -8.20 1.01 26.79
N GLU A 95 -7.72 2.09 27.41
CA GLU A 95 -8.54 3.20 27.92
C GLU A 95 -8.86 4.24 26.84
N TYR A 96 -8.03 4.39 25.81
CA TYR A 96 -8.53 4.93 24.55
C TYR A 96 -9.45 3.86 23.95
N GLN A 97 -10.75 4.17 23.88
CA GLN A 97 -11.70 3.39 23.11
C GLN A 97 -11.01 2.94 21.83
N ARG A 98 -10.84 1.62 21.70
CA ARG A 98 -10.37 0.95 20.48
C ARG A 98 -10.98 1.74 19.32
N PRO A 99 -10.19 2.35 18.40
CA PRO A 99 -10.78 2.96 17.23
C PRO A 99 -11.65 1.88 16.61
N ALA A 100 -12.96 2.12 16.59
CA ALA A 100 -13.90 1.18 15.99
C ALA A 100 -13.33 0.82 14.63
N LYS A 101 -13.16 -0.49 14.38
CA LYS A 101 -12.70 -1.12 13.13
C LYS A 101 -12.32 -0.08 12.07
N ILE A 102 -11.03 0.23 11.92
CA ILE A 102 -10.56 1.24 10.96
C ILE A 102 -11.20 0.92 9.60
N PRO A 103 -12.17 1.71 9.13
CA PRO A 103 -13.02 1.34 7.99
C PRO A 103 -12.19 0.98 6.77
N HIS A 104 -11.09 1.71 6.56
CA HIS A 104 -10.17 1.55 5.44
C HIS A 104 -9.52 0.16 5.33
N VAL A 105 -9.27 -0.52 6.46
CA VAL A 105 -8.66 -1.87 6.44
C VAL A 105 -9.70 -2.93 6.11
N GLN A 106 -10.93 -2.73 6.58
CA GLN A 106 -12.07 -3.58 6.25
C GLN A 106 -12.48 -3.37 4.78
N ASP A 107 -12.56 -2.12 4.32
CA ASP A 107 -12.82 -1.76 2.92
C ASP A 107 -11.77 -2.36 1.98
N PHE A 108 -10.49 -2.34 2.37
CA PHE A 108 -9.42 -2.96 1.59
C PHE A 108 -9.54 -4.48 1.53
N ALA A 109 -9.84 -5.14 2.66
CA ALA A 109 -10.03 -6.58 2.71
C ALA A 109 -11.25 -7.01 1.88
N GLU A 110 -12.37 -6.32 2.02
CA GLU A 110 -13.62 -6.56 1.27
C GLU A 110 -13.44 -6.28 -0.22
N SER A 111 -12.77 -5.17 -0.59
CA SER A 111 -12.46 -4.84 -1.99
C SER A 111 -11.52 -5.85 -2.62
N SER A 112 -10.49 -6.30 -1.88
CA SER A 112 -9.59 -7.35 -2.33
C SER A 112 -10.36 -8.65 -2.55
N GLN A 113 -11.18 -9.08 -1.59
CA GLN A 113 -11.97 -10.31 -1.68
C GLN A 113 -12.96 -10.26 -2.86
N ALA A 114 -13.58 -9.11 -3.11
CA ALA A 114 -14.42 -8.87 -4.28
C ALA A 114 -13.62 -8.98 -5.60
N GLN A 115 -12.43 -8.40 -5.65
CA GLN A 115 -11.53 -8.48 -6.80
C GLN A 115 -11.12 -9.93 -7.10
N TRP A 116 -10.81 -10.72 -6.07
CA TRP A 116 -10.49 -12.15 -6.22
C TRP A 116 -11.70 -12.94 -6.74
N GLY A 117 -12.90 -12.66 -6.22
CA GLY A 117 -14.14 -13.28 -6.72
C GLY A 117 -14.43 -12.93 -8.19
N TRP A 118 -14.05 -11.73 -8.64
CA TRP A 118 -14.16 -11.35 -10.05
C TRP A 118 -13.19 -12.10 -10.95
N MET A 119 -11.93 -12.28 -10.54
CA MET A 119 -10.96 -13.05 -11.33
C MET A 119 -11.36 -14.52 -11.50
N GLU A 120 -11.99 -15.12 -10.49
CA GLU A 120 -12.48 -16.49 -10.60
C GLU A 120 -13.67 -16.60 -11.57
N LYS A 121 -14.60 -15.63 -11.53
CA LYS A 121 -15.69 -15.53 -12.51
C LYS A 121 -15.17 -15.29 -13.93
N GLU A 122 -14.15 -14.45 -14.09
CA GLU A 122 -13.53 -14.15 -15.39
C GLU A 122 -12.95 -15.41 -16.04
N LYS A 123 -12.24 -16.25 -15.26
CA LYS A 123 -11.76 -17.56 -15.75
C LYS A 123 -12.93 -18.44 -16.20
N GLY A 124 -14.04 -18.45 -15.46
CA GLY A 124 -15.27 -19.15 -15.85
C GLY A 124 -15.85 -18.65 -17.18
N TYR A 125 -15.90 -17.33 -17.37
CA TYR A 125 -16.37 -16.73 -18.63
C TYR A 125 -15.45 -17.04 -19.81
N GLN A 126 -14.13 -16.98 -19.62
CA GLN A 126 -13.18 -17.32 -20.68
C GLN A 126 -13.31 -18.78 -21.12
N PHE A 127 -13.50 -19.70 -20.18
CA PHE A 127 -13.76 -21.11 -20.49
C PHE A 127 -15.04 -21.30 -21.31
N GLU A 128 -16.14 -20.67 -20.88
CA GLU A 128 -17.44 -20.76 -21.57
C GLU A 128 -17.40 -20.14 -22.97
N ILE A 129 -16.71 -19.01 -23.14
CA ILE A 129 -16.46 -18.40 -24.45
C ILE A 129 -15.68 -19.36 -25.37
N GLY A 130 -14.67 -20.05 -24.84
CA GLY A 130 -13.92 -21.07 -25.59
C GLY A 130 -14.80 -22.22 -26.06
N ARG A 131 -15.66 -22.73 -25.17
CA ARG A 131 -16.63 -23.80 -25.48
C ARG A 131 -17.60 -23.38 -26.59
N LEU A 132 -18.19 -22.18 -26.48
CA LEU A 132 -19.14 -21.66 -27.47
C LEU A 132 -18.48 -21.44 -28.83
N LYS A 133 -17.22 -20.96 -28.87
CA LYS A 133 -16.47 -20.82 -30.13
C LYS A 133 -16.30 -22.17 -30.85
N GLN A 134 -15.94 -23.24 -30.13
CA GLN A 134 -15.83 -24.58 -30.72
C GLN A 134 -17.16 -25.09 -31.26
N GLN A 135 -18.27 -24.87 -30.54
CA GLN A 135 -19.61 -25.25 -31.02
C GLN A 135 -19.98 -24.53 -32.32
N ILE A 136 -19.66 -23.24 -32.43
CA ILE A 136 -19.91 -22.45 -33.65
C ILE A 136 -19.10 -22.99 -34.82
N GLU A 137 -17.82 -23.36 -34.62
CA GLU A 137 -17.01 -23.95 -35.69
C GLU A 137 -17.53 -25.30 -36.15
N LYS A 138 -17.93 -26.17 -35.20
CA LYS A 138 -18.54 -27.47 -35.51
C LYS A 138 -19.82 -27.30 -36.34
N LEU A 139 -20.71 -26.41 -35.93
CA LEU A 139 -21.95 -26.11 -36.66
C LEU A 139 -21.68 -25.54 -38.05
N LYS A 140 -20.65 -24.70 -38.22
CA LYS A 140 -20.25 -24.21 -39.54
C LYS A 140 -19.81 -25.36 -40.45
N TYR A 141 -18.99 -26.28 -39.92
CA TYR A 141 -18.50 -27.43 -40.68
C TYR A 141 -19.65 -28.38 -41.09
N GLU A 142 -20.55 -28.71 -40.16
CA GLU A 142 -21.73 -29.55 -40.44
C GLU A 142 -22.64 -28.90 -41.51
N ASN A 143 -22.85 -27.58 -41.42
CA ASN A 143 -23.67 -26.86 -42.40
C ASN A 143 -23.00 -26.81 -43.78
N SER A 144 -21.67 -26.71 -43.86
CA SER A 144 -20.93 -26.82 -45.13
C SER A 144 -21.08 -28.20 -45.77
N LEU A 145 -20.97 -29.27 -44.98
CA LEU A 145 -21.21 -30.65 -45.44
C LEU A 145 -22.64 -30.82 -45.99
N GLN A 146 -23.64 -30.27 -45.30
CA GLN A 146 -25.03 -30.35 -45.76
C GLN A 146 -25.25 -29.65 -47.10
N ILE A 147 -24.63 -28.48 -47.31
CA ILE A 147 -24.69 -27.75 -48.59
C ILE A 147 -24.12 -28.59 -49.73
N ASP A 148 -23.01 -29.30 -49.50
CA ASP A 148 -22.38 -30.15 -50.52
C ASP A 148 -23.25 -31.37 -50.87
N VAL A 149 -23.89 -32.00 -49.87
CA VAL A 149 -24.85 -33.10 -50.07
C VAL A 149 -26.06 -32.63 -50.87
N ASP A 150 -26.69 -31.52 -50.47
CA ASP A 150 -27.86 -30.96 -51.14
C ASP A 150 -27.52 -30.55 -52.59
N THR A 151 -26.29 -30.08 -52.84
CA THR A 151 -25.81 -29.75 -54.19
C THR A 151 -25.62 -30.99 -55.05
N GLY A 152 -25.06 -32.07 -54.50
CA GLY A 152 -24.92 -33.36 -55.18
C GLY A 152 -26.27 -33.98 -55.54
N GLU A 153 -27.23 -33.95 -54.63
CA GLU A 153 -28.58 -34.49 -54.84
C GLU A 153 -29.34 -33.70 -55.92
N LYS A 154 -29.21 -32.35 -55.92
CA LYS A 154 -29.78 -31.50 -56.98
C LYS A 154 -29.22 -31.86 -58.37
N ASN A 155 -27.92 -32.11 -58.47
CA ASN A 155 -27.29 -32.48 -59.74
C ASN A 155 -27.77 -33.83 -60.26
N ARG A 156 -27.93 -34.81 -59.35
CA ARG A 156 -28.48 -36.14 -59.69
C ARG A 156 -29.93 -36.04 -60.20
N LEU A 157 -30.79 -35.30 -59.48
CA LEU A 157 -32.18 -35.11 -59.89
C LEU A 157 -32.29 -34.38 -61.24
N THR A 158 -31.38 -33.46 -61.53
CA THR A 158 -31.33 -32.77 -62.82
C THR A 158 -31.02 -33.75 -63.96
N GLN A 159 -30.04 -34.65 -63.77
CA GLN A 159 -29.74 -35.71 -64.74
C GLN A 159 -30.88 -36.70 -64.94
N GLU A 160 -31.52 -37.17 -63.86
CA GLU A 160 -32.67 -38.08 -63.96
C GLU A 160 -33.83 -37.43 -64.75
N ASN A 161 -34.07 -36.13 -64.56
CA ASN A 161 -35.11 -35.39 -65.26
C ASN A 161 -34.80 -35.22 -66.76
N GLU A 162 -33.54 -34.96 -67.11
CA GLU A 162 -33.10 -34.94 -68.53
C GLU A 162 -33.23 -36.32 -69.19
N ALA A 163 -32.86 -37.39 -68.49
CA ALA A 163 -32.99 -38.76 -68.97
C ALA A 163 -34.46 -39.13 -69.23
N LEU A 164 -35.37 -38.74 -68.32
CA LEU A 164 -36.80 -38.93 -68.50
C LEU A 164 -37.36 -38.14 -69.69
N LYS A 165 -36.97 -36.87 -69.86
CA LYS A 165 -37.33 -36.06 -71.04
C LYS A 165 -36.88 -36.71 -72.35
N ALA A 166 -35.65 -37.22 -72.39
CA ALA A 166 -35.12 -37.91 -73.57
C ALA A 166 -35.88 -39.22 -73.87
N LYS A 167 -36.31 -39.94 -72.82
CA LYS A 167 -37.11 -41.17 -72.95
C LYS A 167 -38.52 -40.87 -73.48
N VAL A 168 -39.16 -39.82 -72.98
CA VAL A 168 -40.46 -39.34 -73.49
C VAL A 168 -40.36 -38.91 -74.95
N GLN A 169 -39.30 -38.19 -75.35
CA GLN A 169 -39.09 -37.83 -76.75
C GLN A 169 -38.90 -39.04 -77.67
N ARG A 170 -38.21 -40.09 -77.22
CA ARG A 170 -38.06 -41.34 -78.00
C ARG A 170 -39.40 -42.04 -78.22
N VAL A 171 -40.17 -42.25 -77.15
CA VAL A 171 -41.51 -42.85 -77.23
C VAL A 171 -42.42 -42.02 -78.14
N ARG A 172 -42.32 -40.68 -78.11
CA ARG A 172 -43.09 -39.79 -78.98
C ARG A 172 -42.73 -39.91 -80.46
N LYS A 173 -41.47 -40.21 -80.79
CA LYS A 173 -41.00 -40.46 -82.17
C LYS A 173 -41.45 -41.84 -82.67
N GLU A 174 -41.39 -42.86 -81.82
CA GLU A 174 -41.86 -44.22 -82.15
C GLU A 174 -43.40 -44.27 -82.35
N ALA A 175 -44.15 -43.54 -81.53
CA ALA A 175 -45.61 -43.45 -81.62
C ALA A 175 -46.13 -42.71 -82.88
N ASN A 176 -45.27 -42.02 -83.63
CA ASN A 176 -45.62 -41.32 -84.86
C ASN A 176 -45.46 -42.17 -86.14
N ASN A 177 -44.94 -43.41 -86.04
CA ASN A 177 -44.62 -44.27 -87.20
C ASN A 177 -45.47 -45.55 -87.33
N GLN A 178 -46.46 -45.80 -86.46
CA GLN A 178 -47.34 -46.97 -86.56
C GLN A 178 -48.82 -46.64 -86.28
N PRO A 179 -49.79 -47.32 -86.93
CA PRO A 179 -51.21 -47.19 -86.60
C PRO A 179 -51.44 -47.67 -85.16
N ARG A 180 -51.89 -46.75 -84.31
CA ARG A 180 -51.96 -46.90 -82.85
C ARG A 180 -52.77 -48.11 -82.41
N SER A 181 -52.12 -48.98 -81.63
CA SER A 181 -52.76 -50.04 -80.85
C SER A 181 -53.42 -49.47 -79.59
N ARG A 182 -54.51 -50.08 -79.11
CA ARG A 182 -55.17 -49.72 -77.82
C ARG A 182 -54.22 -49.80 -76.62
N SER A 183 -53.17 -50.62 -76.70
CA SER A 183 -52.09 -50.73 -75.71
C SER A 183 -51.38 -49.38 -75.49
N ASP A 184 -50.97 -48.75 -76.57
CA ASP A 184 -50.10 -47.56 -76.53
C ASP A 184 -50.88 -46.35 -76.04
N GLN A 185 -52.19 -46.29 -76.34
CA GLN A 185 -53.07 -45.26 -75.81
C GLN A 185 -53.21 -45.33 -74.29
N ARG A 186 -53.26 -46.53 -73.69
CA ARG A 186 -53.27 -46.68 -72.22
C ARG A 186 -51.95 -46.26 -71.59
N LEU A 187 -50.83 -46.61 -72.21
CA LEU A 187 -49.51 -46.21 -71.74
C LEU A 187 -49.34 -44.68 -71.79
N ILE A 188 -49.74 -44.05 -72.89
CA ILE A 188 -49.71 -42.59 -73.05
C ILE A 188 -50.56 -41.91 -71.97
N ASN A 189 -51.77 -42.41 -71.71
CA ASN A 189 -52.65 -41.85 -70.69
C ASN A 189 -52.06 -42.02 -69.28
N GLY A 190 -51.46 -43.18 -68.97
CA GLY A 190 -50.78 -43.42 -67.70
C GLY A 190 -49.57 -42.51 -67.48
N LEU A 191 -48.74 -42.32 -68.51
CA LEU A 191 -47.61 -41.39 -68.47
C LEU A 191 -48.06 -39.93 -68.29
N ASN A 192 -49.11 -39.50 -68.98
CA ASN A 192 -49.67 -38.16 -68.83
C ASN A 192 -50.19 -37.91 -67.40
N GLN A 193 -50.82 -38.91 -66.79
CA GLN A 193 -51.29 -38.83 -65.40
C GLN A 193 -50.11 -38.69 -64.42
N GLN A 194 -49.06 -39.50 -64.56
CA GLN A 194 -47.84 -39.39 -63.75
C GLN A 194 -47.14 -38.04 -63.92
N LEU A 195 -47.13 -37.50 -65.15
CA LEU A 195 -46.56 -36.19 -65.45
C LEU A 195 -47.34 -35.09 -64.73
N LYS A 196 -48.67 -35.18 -64.72
CA LYS A 196 -49.55 -34.25 -64.00
C LYS A 196 -49.33 -34.32 -62.48
N GLU A 197 -49.26 -35.52 -61.90
CA GLU A 197 -48.98 -35.71 -60.47
C GLU A 197 -47.59 -35.18 -60.07
N SER A 198 -46.59 -35.42 -60.92
CA SER A 198 -45.22 -34.90 -60.72
C SER A 198 -45.18 -33.38 -60.79
N GLN A 199 -45.93 -32.79 -61.73
CA GLN A 199 -46.08 -31.33 -61.86
C GLN A 199 -46.72 -30.72 -60.61
N GLU A 200 -47.83 -31.28 -60.13
CA GLU A 200 -48.51 -30.82 -58.91
C GLU A 200 -47.61 -30.95 -57.66
N SER A 201 -46.82 -32.03 -57.56
CA SER A 201 -45.84 -32.21 -56.48
C SER A 201 -44.71 -31.19 -56.56
N LEU A 202 -44.21 -30.88 -57.76
CA LEU A 202 -43.19 -29.86 -57.98
C LEU A 202 -43.69 -28.47 -57.54
N GLU A 203 -44.90 -28.10 -57.96
CA GLU A 203 -45.51 -26.81 -57.58
C GLU A 203 -45.70 -26.70 -56.04
N LYS A 204 -46.12 -27.78 -55.38
CA LYS A 204 -46.22 -27.82 -53.90
C LYS A 204 -44.86 -27.69 -53.21
N SER A 205 -43.82 -28.31 -53.77
CA SER A 205 -42.42 -28.20 -53.30
C SER A 205 -41.90 -26.77 -53.45
N GLU A 206 -42.07 -26.16 -54.62
CA GLU A 206 -41.64 -24.79 -54.90
C GLU A 206 -42.35 -23.77 -54.02
N ALA A 207 -43.67 -23.92 -53.84
CA ALA A 207 -44.44 -23.08 -52.91
C ALA A 207 -43.94 -23.23 -51.46
N SER A 208 -43.56 -24.44 -51.04
CA SER A 208 -43.01 -24.69 -49.70
C SER A 208 -41.62 -24.08 -49.53
N ARG A 209 -40.77 -24.17 -50.56
CA ARG A 209 -39.46 -23.52 -50.60
C ARG A 209 -39.57 -22.00 -50.55
N ALA A 210 -40.48 -21.40 -51.33
CA ALA A 210 -40.74 -19.96 -51.29
C ALA A 210 -41.20 -19.51 -49.89
N ARG A 211 -42.10 -20.26 -49.24
CA ARG A 211 -42.52 -19.99 -47.85
C ARG A 211 -41.36 -20.08 -46.86
N MET A 212 -40.45 -21.05 -47.03
CA MET A 212 -39.25 -21.17 -46.19
C MET A 212 -38.33 -19.98 -46.40
N GLN A 213 -38.09 -19.57 -47.64
CA GLN A 213 -37.23 -18.43 -47.96
C GLN A 213 -37.75 -17.14 -47.35
N VAL A 214 -39.06 -16.87 -47.45
CA VAL A 214 -39.69 -15.69 -46.80
C VAL A 214 -39.53 -15.74 -45.28
N ARG A 215 -39.71 -16.90 -44.64
CA ARG A 215 -39.50 -17.04 -43.18
C ARG A 215 -38.04 -16.80 -42.80
N TRP A 216 -37.10 -17.32 -43.59
CA TRP A 216 -35.66 -17.13 -43.39
C TRP A 216 -35.25 -15.66 -43.53
N GLU A 217 -35.74 -14.97 -44.56
CA GLU A 217 -35.48 -13.54 -44.77
C GLU A 217 -36.05 -12.70 -43.62
N LYS A 218 -37.28 -13.01 -43.17
CA LYS A 218 -37.89 -12.38 -42.01
C LYS A 218 -37.05 -12.58 -40.74
N GLY A 219 -36.67 -13.82 -40.43
CA GLY A 219 -35.84 -14.13 -39.26
C GLY A 219 -34.46 -13.47 -39.32
N THR A 220 -33.84 -13.40 -40.51
CA THR A 220 -32.56 -12.71 -40.71
C THR A 220 -32.67 -11.21 -40.49
N ARG A 221 -33.77 -10.60 -40.96
CA ARG A 221 -34.05 -9.16 -40.75
C ARG A 221 -34.28 -8.85 -39.27
N GLU A 222 -35.04 -9.68 -38.56
CA GLU A 222 -35.29 -9.53 -37.13
C GLU A 222 -34.01 -9.68 -36.31
N ARG A 223 -33.21 -10.73 -36.57
CA ARG A 223 -31.88 -10.90 -35.93
C ARG A 223 -30.96 -9.71 -36.17
N ARG A 224 -30.93 -9.16 -37.39
CA ARG A 224 -30.13 -7.97 -37.71
C ARG A 224 -30.57 -6.75 -36.89
N LYS A 225 -31.88 -6.51 -36.77
CA LYS A 225 -32.43 -5.43 -35.94
C LYS A 225 -32.05 -5.60 -34.47
N TYR A 226 -32.19 -6.81 -33.94
CA TYR A 226 -31.81 -7.13 -32.57
C TYR A 226 -30.31 -6.89 -32.32
N LEU A 227 -29.43 -7.41 -33.19
CA LEU A 227 -27.99 -7.21 -33.09
C LEU A 227 -27.62 -5.72 -33.17
N GLN A 228 -28.30 -4.94 -34.00
CA GLN A 228 -28.08 -3.50 -34.09
C GLN A 228 -28.51 -2.78 -32.80
N GLN A 229 -29.60 -3.19 -32.17
CA GLN A 229 -30.03 -2.65 -30.88
C GLN A 229 -29.04 -2.99 -29.76
N VAL A 230 -28.60 -4.25 -29.69
CA VAL A 230 -27.58 -4.70 -28.74
C VAL A 230 -26.28 -3.93 -28.93
N LYS A 231 -25.83 -3.75 -30.18
CA LYS A 231 -24.65 -2.95 -30.51
C LYS A 231 -24.75 -1.52 -29.98
N ARG A 232 -25.88 -0.83 -30.21
CA ARG A 232 -26.11 0.53 -29.68
C ARG A 232 -26.08 0.56 -28.15
N GLY A 233 -26.65 -0.44 -27.50
CA GLY A 233 -26.61 -0.57 -26.03
C GLY A 233 -25.18 -0.66 -25.48
N TYR A 234 -24.34 -1.48 -26.14
CA TYR A 234 -22.92 -1.57 -25.79
C TYR A 234 -22.14 -0.28 -26.07
N GLU A 235 -22.37 0.35 -27.22
CA GLU A 235 -21.72 1.63 -27.56
C GLU A 235 -22.03 2.71 -26.51
N MET A 236 -23.30 2.82 -26.10
CA MET A 236 -23.71 3.76 -25.04
C MET A 236 -23.07 3.43 -23.69
N SER A 237 -22.94 2.15 -23.34
CA SER A 237 -22.26 1.74 -22.10
C SER A 237 -20.76 2.02 -22.13
N ILE A 238 -20.11 1.86 -23.29
CA ILE A 238 -18.69 2.20 -23.48
C ILE A 238 -18.48 3.71 -23.32
N GLU A 239 -19.37 4.54 -23.85
CA GLU A 239 -19.32 5.99 -23.71
C GLU A 239 -19.42 6.41 -22.24
N ILE A 240 -20.42 5.91 -21.51
CA ILE A 240 -20.61 6.17 -20.07
C ILE A 240 -19.37 5.73 -19.26
N LEU A 241 -18.82 4.55 -19.56
CA LEU A 241 -17.60 4.07 -18.89
C LEU A 241 -16.39 4.95 -19.19
N THR A 242 -16.26 5.44 -20.42
CA THR A 242 -15.15 6.31 -20.84
C THR A 242 -15.22 7.67 -20.15
N GLU A 243 -16.42 8.24 -20.02
CA GLU A 243 -16.66 9.49 -19.28
C GLU A 243 -16.37 9.32 -17.78
N THR A 244 -16.86 8.23 -17.19
CA THR A 244 -16.62 7.90 -15.78
C THR A 244 -15.13 7.71 -15.50
N ASN A 245 -14.42 7.01 -16.38
CA ASN A 245 -12.99 6.79 -16.24
C ASN A 245 -12.19 8.10 -16.35
N SER A 246 -12.56 8.99 -17.28
CA SER A 246 -11.95 10.33 -17.40
C SER A 246 -12.15 11.14 -16.12
N THR A 247 -13.36 11.14 -15.57
CA THR A 247 -13.69 11.85 -14.31
C THR A 247 -12.88 11.30 -13.12
N LEU A 248 -12.73 9.98 -13.02
CA LEU A 248 -11.92 9.35 -11.98
C LEU A 248 -10.44 9.69 -12.13
N GLN A 249 -9.92 9.69 -13.36
CA GLN A 249 -8.53 10.05 -13.65
C GLN A 249 -8.23 11.50 -13.24
N GLU A 250 -9.12 12.44 -13.56
CA GLU A 250 -9.00 13.84 -13.11
C GLU A 250 -9.01 13.96 -11.58
N ARG A 251 -9.87 13.20 -10.90
CA ARG A 251 -9.95 13.17 -9.44
C ARG A 251 -8.65 12.68 -8.81
N VAL A 252 -8.07 11.59 -9.34
CA VAL A 252 -6.79 11.04 -8.88
C VAL A 252 -5.65 12.03 -9.09
N VAL A 253 -5.59 12.70 -10.25
CA VAL A 253 -4.57 13.72 -10.52
C VAL A 253 -4.69 14.89 -9.53
N ARG A 254 -5.91 15.35 -9.25
CA ARG A 254 -6.15 16.42 -8.27
C ARG A 254 -5.71 16.01 -6.87
N GLN A 255 -6.14 14.84 -6.38
CA GLN A 255 -5.72 14.33 -5.07
C GLN A 255 -4.20 14.18 -4.98
N GLY A 256 -3.55 13.73 -6.06
CA GLY A 256 -2.10 13.66 -6.14
C GLY A 256 -1.40 15.02 -6.03
N ARG A 257 -2.03 16.11 -6.51
CA ARG A 257 -1.50 17.48 -6.35
C ARG A 257 -1.71 17.99 -4.92
N GLU A 258 -2.91 17.81 -4.38
CA GLU A 258 -3.25 18.20 -2.99
C GLU A 258 -2.31 17.53 -1.99
N ALA A 259 -2.12 16.21 -2.10
CA ALA A 259 -1.20 15.46 -1.22
C ALA A 259 0.26 15.90 -1.35
N ARG A 260 0.70 16.37 -2.53
CA ARG A 260 2.05 16.93 -2.71
C ARG A 260 2.20 18.28 -2.02
N GLU A 261 1.17 19.12 -2.08
CA GLU A 261 1.19 20.42 -1.42
C GLU A 261 1.12 20.28 0.11
N GLU A 262 0.27 19.40 0.64
CA GLU A 262 0.24 19.07 2.07
C GLU A 262 1.59 18.56 2.55
N ARG A 263 2.22 17.65 1.80
CA ARG A 263 3.56 17.14 2.13
C ARG A 263 4.60 18.26 2.16
N LYS A 264 4.55 19.19 1.21
CA LYS A 264 5.44 20.36 1.17
C LYS A 264 5.24 21.23 2.41
N GLN A 265 3.99 21.52 2.79
CA GLN A 265 3.66 22.26 4.00
C GLN A 265 4.19 21.57 5.27
N CYS A 266 4.10 20.23 5.35
CA CYS A 266 4.70 19.49 6.46
C CYS A 266 6.22 19.65 6.52
N TYR A 267 6.93 19.61 5.39
CA TYR A 267 8.38 19.83 5.36
C TYR A 267 8.75 21.25 5.77
N ASP A 268 8.00 22.26 5.29
CA ASP A 268 8.21 23.66 5.67
C ASP A 268 8.03 23.85 7.19
N MET A 269 7.00 23.22 7.78
CA MET A 269 6.77 23.24 9.22
C MET A 269 7.91 22.58 10.00
N MET A 270 8.39 21.41 9.55
CA MET A 270 9.53 20.72 10.18
C MET A 270 10.79 21.58 10.14
N ALA A 271 11.08 22.23 9.01
CA ALA A 271 12.22 23.14 8.88
C ALA A 271 12.14 24.33 9.86
N ILE A 272 10.94 24.89 10.06
CA ILE A 272 10.71 25.95 11.07
C ILE A 272 10.98 25.42 12.49
N MET A 273 10.48 24.23 12.82
CA MET A 273 10.69 23.61 14.13
C MET A 273 12.16 23.30 14.38
N GLU A 274 12.89 22.78 13.39
CA GLU A 274 14.33 22.53 13.46
C GLU A 274 15.12 23.83 13.75
N ALA A 275 14.83 24.90 13.00
CA ALA A 275 15.45 26.20 13.23
C ALA A 275 15.13 26.78 14.62
N GLN A 276 13.92 26.52 15.14
CA GLN A 276 13.58 26.91 16.52
C GLN A 276 14.34 26.09 17.56
N MET A 277 14.43 24.77 17.38
CA MET A 277 15.20 23.90 18.28
C MET A 277 16.68 24.28 18.33
N GLU A 278 17.27 24.60 17.18
CA GLU A 278 18.66 25.09 17.12
C GLU A 278 18.83 26.39 17.91
N LYS A 279 17.92 27.36 17.75
CA LYS A 279 17.92 28.60 18.55
C LYS A 279 17.80 28.31 20.05
N PHE A 280 16.96 27.36 20.46
CA PHE A 280 16.85 26.96 21.86
C PHE A 280 18.13 26.31 22.38
N GLN A 281 18.76 25.42 21.62
CA GLN A 281 20.03 24.80 21.98
C GLN A 281 21.13 25.84 22.17
N ASN A 282 21.26 26.79 21.24
CA ASN A 282 22.24 27.87 21.35
C ASN A 282 22.03 28.69 22.63
N ARG A 283 20.79 29.03 22.98
CA ARG A 283 20.47 29.72 24.25
C ARG A 283 20.84 28.90 25.48
N LEU A 284 20.67 27.57 25.44
CA LEU A 284 21.07 26.70 26.54
C LEU A 284 22.59 26.69 26.72
N VAL A 285 23.35 26.66 25.63
CA VAL A 285 24.83 26.76 25.67
C VAL A 285 25.28 28.09 26.26
N ASP A 286 24.68 29.20 25.82
CA ASP A 286 24.98 30.54 26.36
C ASP A 286 24.65 30.64 27.84
N ASN A 287 23.48 30.14 28.26
CA ASN A 287 23.08 30.12 29.67
C ASN A 287 24.02 29.27 30.51
N ALA A 288 24.46 28.10 30.02
CA ALA A 288 25.42 27.26 30.70
C ALA A 288 26.77 27.98 30.88
N ARG A 289 27.23 28.71 29.85
CA ARG A 289 28.44 29.54 29.94
C ARG A 289 28.31 30.65 30.98
N VAL A 290 27.19 31.37 31.00
CA VAL A 290 26.92 32.43 31.99
C VAL A 290 26.89 31.86 33.41
N LEU A 291 26.23 30.71 33.61
CA LEU A 291 26.21 30.02 34.90
C LEU A 291 27.61 29.56 35.33
N GLY A 292 28.42 29.04 34.39
CA GLY A 292 29.80 28.66 34.65
C GLY A 292 30.65 29.84 35.14
N LEU A 293 30.54 31.02 34.49
CA LEU A 293 31.23 32.23 34.91
C LEU A 293 30.78 32.71 36.30
N LYS A 294 29.47 32.64 36.60
CA LYS A 294 28.95 32.99 37.92
C LYS A 294 29.46 32.04 39.00
N ASN A 295 29.53 30.74 38.72
CA ASN A 295 30.07 29.75 39.67
C ASN A 295 31.55 30.02 39.94
N GLN A 296 32.36 30.34 38.92
CA GLN A 296 33.76 30.74 39.10
C GLN A 296 33.90 31.99 40.00
N GLN A 297 33.01 32.98 39.85
CA GLN A 297 32.98 34.14 40.74
C GLN A 297 32.62 33.75 42.19
N ILE A 298 31.65 32.86 42.38
CA ILE A 298 31.28 32.37 43.71
C ILE A 298 32.45 31.63 44.38
N GLU A 299 33.13 30.75 43.64
CA GLU A 299 34.33 30.07 44.13
C GLU A 299 35.46 31.04 44.49
N GLN A 300 35.65 32.09 43.69
CA GLN A 300 36.61 33.16 43.97
C GLN A 300 36.27 33.86 45.29
N MET A 301 34.99 34.23 45.50
CA MET A 301 34.54 34.84 46.75
C MET A 301 34.74 33.91 47.96
N PHE A 302 34.53 32.60 47.81
CA PHE A 302 34.79 31.65 48.89
C PHE A 302 36.27 31.57 49.25
N ARG A 303 37.16 31.50 48.26
CA ARG A 303 38.61 31.54 48.52
C ARG A 303 39.04 32.82 49.24
N GLU A 304 38.49 33.96 48.82
CA GLU A 304 38.77 35.25 49.46
C GLU A 304 38.27 35.28 50.91
N ARG A 305 37.04 34.80 51.17
CA ARG A 305 36.48 34.66 52.53
C ARG A 305 37.38 33.77 53.40
N ASP A 306 37.78 32.62 52.90
CA ASP A 306 38.58 31.65 53.66
C ASP A 306 39.96 32.26 54.00
N GLY A 307 40.60 32.96 53.06
CA GLY A 307 41.84 33.68 53.32
C GLY A 307 41.69 34.84 54.32
N ILE A 308 40.52 35.50 54.38
CA ILE A 308 40.22 36.50 55.42
C ILE A 308 40.08 35.82 56.78
N GLN A 309 39.38 34.68 56.84
CA GLN A 309 39.18 33.94 58.08
C GLN A 309 40.52 33.45 58.66
N GLU A 310 41.40 32.88 57.83
CA GLU A 310 42.73 32.45 58.26
C GLU A 310 43.55 33.60 58.86
N ARG A 311 43.47 34.79 58.26
CA ARG A 311 44.15 35.99 58.78
C ARG A 311 43.57 36.46 60.11
N ILE A 312 42.25 36.36 60.29
CA ILE A 312 41.59 36.67 61.56
C ILE A 312 42.09 35.69 62.64
N ASP A 313 42.16 34.40 62.32
CA ASP A 313 42.61 33.36 63.25
C ASP A 313 44.11 33.50 63.59
N GLU A 314 44.95 33.90 62.63
CA GLU A 314 46.36 34.23 62.85
C GLU A 314 46.53 35.43 63.79
N ILE A 315 45.78 36.52 63.54
CA ILE A 315 45.75 37.68 64.45
C ILE A 315 45.33 37.20 65.84
N GLY A 316 44.23 36.45 65.95
CA GLY A 316 43.73 35.87 67.20
C GLY A 316 44.78 35.07 67.98
N ARG A 317 45.50 34.17 67.29
CA ARG A 317 46.60 33.39 67.88
C ARG A 317 47.76 34.28 68.35
N TYR A 318 48.13 35.27 67.55
CA TYR A 318 49.17 36.24 67.93
C TYR A 318 48.76 37.06 69.17
N ILE A 319 47.50 37.51 69.26
CA ILE A 319 46.94 38.19 70.43
C ILE A 319 47.14 37.32 71.68
N HIS A 320 46.69 36.07 71.59
CA HIS A 320 46.71 35.13 72.71
C HIS A 320 48.14 34.85 73.19
N MET A 321 49.06 34.59 72.25
CA MET A 321 50.49 34.39 72.55
C MET A 321 51.12 35.59 73.27
N ARG A 322 50.82 36.82 72.81
CA ARG A 322 51.32 38.05 73.44
C ARG A 322 50.72 38.27 74.82
N TYR A 323 49.44 38.01 75.00
CA TYR A 323 48.76 38.10 76.29
C TYR A 323 49.44 37.21 77.35
N LEU A 324 49.70 35.95 77.02
CA LEU A 324 50.42 35.01 77.91
C LEU A 324 51.85 35.48 78.22
N SER A 325 52.54 36.08 77.25
CA SER A 325 53.90 36.61 77.46
C SER A 325 53.94 37.84 78.39
N CYS A 326 52.85 38.59 78.47
CA CYS A 326 52.74 39.82 79.26
C CYS A 326 52.41 39.55 80.74
N GLU A 327 51.95 38.35 81.10
CA GLU A 327 51.52 38.00 82.47
C GLU A 327 52.66 38.06 83.50
N GLN A 328 53.92 38.08 83.05
CA GLN A 328 55.13 38.15 83.90
C GLN A 328 55.93 39.45 83.73
N MET A 329 55.42 40.45 83.01
CA MET A 329 56.18 41.68 82.72
C MET A 329 56.01 42.78 83.78
N PRO A 330 57.09 43.54 84.10
CA PRO A 330 56.98 44.78 84.86
C PRO A 330 56.05 45.78 84.16
N GLN A 331 55.34 46.60 84.95
CA GLN A 331 54.26 47.49 84.49
C GLN A 331 54.68 48.42 83.33
N ASP A 332 55.91 48.92 83.36
CA ASP A 332 56.45 49.86 82.38
C ASP A 332 56.72 49.18 81.02
N ALA A 333 57.22 47.94 81.07
CA ALA A 333 57.43 47.09 79.91
C ALA A 333 56.09 46.61 79.31
N LEU A 334 55.11 46.35 80.18
CA LEU A 334 53.75 46.00 79.79
C LEU A 334 53.10 47.12 78.97
N PHE A 335 53.11 48.36 79.46
CA PHE A 335 52.51 49.49 78.73
C PHE A 335 53.16 49.74 77.36
N SER A 336 54.49 49.64 77.27
CA SER A 336 55.19 49.82 75.99
C SER A 336 54.88 48.68 75.01
N SER A 337 54.84 47.44 75.49
CA SER A 337 54.47 46.25 74.70
C SER A 337 53.04 46.36 74.18
N VAL A 338 52.08 46.72 75.05
CA VAL A 338 50.66 46.90 74.69
C VAL A 338 50.47 48.02 73.66
N MET A 339 51.15 49.16 73.79
CA MET A 339 51.01 50.28 72.85
C MET A 339 51.69 50.03 71.50
N GLY A 340 52.78 49.25 71.47
CA GLY A 340 53.37 48.76 70.21
C GLY A 340 52.44 47.77 69.51
N TYR A 341 51.84 46.88 70.29
CA TYR A 341 50.89 45.86 69.85
C TYR A 341 49.61 46.45 69.25
N ILE A 342 48.98 47.41 69.92
CA ILE A 342 47.79 48.12 69.39
C ILE A 342 48.12 48.79 68.06
N ARG A 343 49.30 49.40 67.92
CA ARG A 343 49.73 50.01 66.65
C ARG A 343 49.89 48.98 65.53
N GLN A 344 50.43 47.81 65.82
CA GLN A 344 50.57 46.73 64.85
C GLN A 344 49.20 46.23 64.36
N ILE A 345 48.28 45.89 65.29
CA ILE A 345 46.92 45.44 64.93
C ILE A 345 46.19 46.51 64.11
N MET A 346 46.27 47.77 64.52
CA MET A 346 45.63 48.86 63.78
C MET A 346 46.20 49.02 62.36
N GLY A 347 47.48 48.70 62.15
CA GLY A 347 48.10 48.62 60.83
C GLY A 347 47.55 47.46 59.99
N GLU A 348 47.46 46.26 60.59
CA GLU A 348 46.96 45.06 59.93
C GLU A 348 45.47 45.16 59.59
N LEU A 349 44.64 45.68 60.49
CA LEU A 349 43.21 45.96 60.25
C LEU A 349 43.02 47.00 59.15
N LYS A 350 43.86 48.03 59.07
CA LYS A 350 43.83 48.99 57.95
C LYS A 350 44.18 48.32 56.63
N ASN A 351 45.16 47.41 56.61
CA ASN A 351 45.53 46.67 55.41
C ASN A 351 44.43 45.68 55.00
N LEU A 352 43.79 45.00 55.96
CA LEU A 352 42.63 44.14 55.71
C LEU A 352 41.46 44.95 55.12
N ARG A 353 41.15 46.11 55.71
CA ARG A 353 40.11 47.02 55.21
C ARG A 353 40.39 47.49 53.79
N ARG A 354 41.65 47.81 53.45
CA ARG A 354 42.06 48.16 52.08
C ARG A 354 41.90 47.01 51.10
N GLY A 355 42.13 45.77 51.54
CA GLY A 355 41.89 44.56 50.74
C GLY A 355 40.39 44.27 50.53
N LEU A 356 39.56 44.58 51.53
CA LEU A 356 38.10 44.38 51.51
C LEU A 356 37.33 45.45 50.75
N THR A 357 37.89 46.66 50.60
CA THR A 357 37.25 47.68 49.75
C THR A 357 37.11 47.14 48.33
N PRO A 358 35.88 47.00 47.80
CA PRO A 358 35.68 46.50 46.45
C PRO A 358 36.51 47.36 45.50
N LYS A 359 37.45 46.75 44.77
CA LYS A 359 38.07 47.45 43.65
C LYS A 359 36.92 47.89 42.76
N PRO A 360 36.77 49.20 42.46
CA PRO A 360 35.68 49.68 41.63
C PRO A 360 35.70 48.84 40.35
N ALA A 361 34.58 48.16 40.08
CA ALA A 361 34.46 47.31 38.91
C ALA A 361 34.93 48.13 37.72
N LYS A 362 36.03 47.71 37.08
CA LYS A 362 36.48 48.34 35.83
C LYS A 362 35.30 48.19 34.89
N ARG A 363 34.58 49.29 34.66
CA ARG A 363 33.48 49.32 33.69
C ARG A 363 34.04 48.70 32.40
N PRO A 364 33.38 47.68 31.84
CA PRO A 364 33.79 47.17 30.54
C PRO A 364 33.82 48.38 29.63
N LYS A 365 35.00 48.73 29.12
CA LYS A 365 35.14 49.81 28.15
C LYS A 365 34.18 49.47 27.03
N ASP A 366 33.24 50.37 26.81
CA ASP A 366 32.24 50.28 25.75
C ASP A 366 32.94 49.89 24.46
N ALA A 367 32.76 48.63 24.06
CA ALA A 367 33.10 48.17 22.73
C ALA A 367 32.01 48.68 21.79
N SER A 368 31.89 50.00 21.67
CA SER A 368 31.23 50.68 20.56
C SER A 368 32.18 50.63 19.36
N GLY A 369 32.42 49.41 18.88
CA GLY A 369 33.06 49.17 17.58
C GLY A 369 31.96 49.13 16.53
N HIS A 370 31.84 50.22 15.78
CA HIS A 370 31.15 50.28 14.50
C HIS A 370 31.40 49.02 13.65
N GLN A 371 30.35 48.50 13.03
CA GLN A 371 30.46 47.99 11.66
C GLN A 371 29.11 48.16 10.96
N ASN A 372 29.20 48.80 9.79
CA ASN A 372 28.15 49.03 8.80
C ASN A 372 27.66 47.73 8.17
#